data_AF-A0A7J6XIK4-F1
#
_entry.id   AF-A0A7J6XIK4-F1
#
_cell.length_a   1.000
_cell.length_b   1.000
_cell.length_c   1.000
_cell.angle_alpha   90.00
_cell.angle_beta   90.00
_cell.angle_gamma   90.00
#
_symmetry.space_group_name_H-M   'P 1'
#
loop_
_entity.id
_entity.type
_entity.pdbx_description
1 polymer ?
#
loop_
_entity_poly.entity_id
_entity_poly.type
_entity_poly.pdbx_seq_one_letter_code
_entity_poly.pdbx_strand_id
1 'polypeptide(L)'
;MTMGASRTTKLLGMDLDPRLTLNVAATKQCAATSQRISQLRCIAHKEAGPSPHDLRTFVIGYGASKLRYGSELIWAVATDSAKNEMQKTYATLARIVSGVPSTVDPESALLEANMPPLHILCLRARLSIFENTRACQMDWMRRPPPEPPPRAGFRISPLSRDELYAFVDAYTKDYGITQSSPREERFFRSSIPPWFAASAHRVTIGVELPIDHSITDEEELTREKRRVSEEALALHSHRSWILATDGGVDVPKSAGVGILLSSLNSSEIIEKASINCGARPCSYRTESRALLLALEKLIIPRIQHRHKTLLVVTDSQSLLAALNKRPLSQTDWTEDQIWQRLLTLTCAGWSVHLQFCYGHCGIHANELADQYATQTIETGQYTEQGIAPLWHTDLLTCFTTQLTNKWRSTMRQDTHRYLLCSTRPSDPAAST
;
A
#
# COMPACT_ATOMS: atom_id res chain seq x y z
N MET A 1 -25.47 18.78 38.34
CA MET A 1 -24.06 18.34 38.17
C MET A 1 -23.42 19.15 37.06
N THR A 2 -22.68 20.20 37.42
CA THR A 2 -21.74 20.87 36.54
C THR A 2 -20.53 19.95 36.36
N MET A 3 -20.19 19.56 35.14
CA MET A 3 -18.92 18.90 34.85
C MET A 3 -17.80 19.83 35.32
N GLY A 4 -17.08 19.42 36.37
CA GLY A 4 -16.05 20.22 37.02
C GLY A 4 -14.94 20.63 36.03
N ALA A 5 -14.65 21.92 36.01
CA ALA A 5 -13.71 22.62 35.14
C ALA A 5 -12.21 22.30 35.38
N SER A 6 -11.87 21.11 35.89
CA SER A 6 -10.48 20.77 36.26
C SER A 6 -9.78 19.84 35.24
N ARG A 7 -10.51 19.07 34.44
CA ARG A 7 -9.91 18.10 33.51
C ARG A 7 -10.31 18.42 32.07
N THR A 8 -9.32 18.74 31.24
CA THR A 8 -9.48 18.82 29.79
C THR A 8 -9.97 17.47 29.28
N THR A 9 -11.06 17.44 28.53
CA THR A 9 -11.60 16.22 27.94
C THR A 9 -10.54 15.61 27.02
N LYS A 10 -10.29 14.31 27.15
CA LYS A 10 -9.34 13.59 26.29
C LYS A 10 -10.05 12.58 25.44
N LEU A 11 -9.68 12.52 24.15
CA LEU A 11 -10.07 11.46 23.23
C LEU A 11 -8.80 10.74 22.78
N LEU A 12 -8.74 9.43 23.05
CA LEU A 12 -7.53 8.62 22.79
C LEU A 12 -6.26 9.26 23.40
N GLY A 13 -6.38 9.96 24.53
CA GLY A 13 -5.24 10.63 25.18
C GLY A 13 -4.87 12.01 24.59
N MET A 14 -5.55 12.48 23.55
CA MET A 14 -5.39 13.82 22.99
C MET A 14 -6.38 14.81 23.63
N ASP A 15 -5.92 15.97 24.07
CA ASP A 15 -6.77 16.97 24.70
C ASP A 15 -7.67 17.67 23.69
N LEU A 16 -8.97 17.67 23.96
CA LEU A 16 -9.99 18.43 23.23
C LEU A 16 -10.23 19.74 23.97
N ASP A 17 -9.74 20.84 23.40
CA ASP A 17 -10.04 22.18 23.92
C ASP A 17 -11.48 22.58 23.55
N PRO A 18 -12.13 23.47 24.33
CA PRO A 18 -13.52 23.87 24.08
C PRO A 18 -13.79 24.47 22.69
N ARG A 19 -12.75 25.00 22.04
CA ARG A 19 -12.82 25.58 20.70
C ARG A 19 -12.35 24.61 19.60
N LEU A 20 -11.93 23.40 19.97
CA LEU A 20 -11.36 22.38 19.09
C LEU A 20 -10.25 22.91 18.18
N THR A 21 -9.46 23.87 18.67
CA THR A 21 -8.28 24.39 17.98
C THR A 21 -7.07 23.49 18.18
N LEU A 22 -7.11 22.57 19.14
CA LEU A 22 -6.08 21.57 19.46
C LEU A 22 -4.68 22.15 19.72
N ASN A 23 -4.56 23.46 19.99
CA ASN A 23 -3.27 24.12 20.26
C ASN A 23 -2.61 23.55 21.53
N VAL A 24 -3.40 23.22 22.56
CA VAL A 24 -2.91 22.58 23.79
C VAL A 24 -2.35 21.20 23.50
N ALA A 25 -3.01 20.43 22.63
CA ALA A 25 -2.53 19.13 22.19
C ALA A 25 -1.21 19.25 21.41
N ALA A 26 -1.12 20.20 20.46
CA ALA A 26 0.11 20.50 19.72
C ALA A 26 1.29 20.81 20.67
N THR A 27 1.08 21.71 21.63
CA THR A 27 2.08 22.12 22.63
C THR A 27 2.56 20.94 23.46
N LYS A 28 1.63 20.08 23.92
CA LYS A 28 1.97 18.88 24.68
C LYS A 28 2.75 17.86 23.85
N GLN A 29 2.43 17.70 22.56
CA GLN A 29 3.24 16.84 21.69
C GLN A 29 4.63 17.40 21.45
N CYS A 30 4.79 18.71 21.27
CA CYS A 30 6.11 19.35 21.18
C CYS A 30 6.93 19.16 22.46
N ALA A 31 6.31 19.37 23.64
CA ALA A 31 6.97 19.19 24.93
C ALA A 31 7.40 17.73 25.15
N ALA A 32 6.51 16.77 24.90
CA ALA A 32 6.83 15.35 25.01
C ALA A 32 7.93 14.92 24.01
N THR A 33 7.92 15.48 22.80
CA THR A 33 8.96 15.23 21.80
C THR A 33 10.29 15.87 22.20
N SER A 34 10.28 17.02 22.86
CA SER A 34 11.49 17.70 23.36
C SER A 34 12.21 16.88 24.43
N GLN A 35 11.46 16.17 25.28
CA GLN A 35 12.03 15.19 26.20
C GLN A 35 12.73 14.04 25.43
N ARG A 36 12.08 13.51 24.39
CA ARG A 36 12.67 12.46 23.53
C ARG A 36 13.90 12.96 22.75
N ILE A 37 13.89 14.21 22.28
CA ILE A 37 15.03 14.87 21.65
C ILE A 37 16.24 14.88 22.57
N SER A 38 16.05 15.18 23.86
CA SER A 38 17.14 15.21 24.83
C SER A 38 17.80 13.83 24.98
N GLN A 39 17.00 12.76 24.99
CA GLN A 39 17.49 11.39 25.04
C GLN A 39 18.18 10.97 23.72
N LEU A 40 17.59 11.33 22.58
CA LEU A 40 18.16 11.03 21.26
C LEU A 40 19.53 11.71 21.05
N ARG A 41 19.72 12.92 21.58
CA ARG A 41 21.02 13.60 21.55
C ARG A 41 22.12 12.84 22.28
N CYS A 42 21.79 12.10 23.34
CA CYS A 42 22.75 11.26 24.05
C CYS A 42 23.21 10.06 23.22
N ILE A 43 22.39 9.61 22.26
CA ILE A 43 22.65 8.43 21.42
C ILE A 43 23.32 8.83 20.09
N ALA A 44 23.00 10.01 19.57
CA ALA A 44 23.47 10.53 18.28
C ALA A 44 24.93 11.04 18.31
N HIS A 45 25.83 10.28 18.94
CA HIS A 45 27.25 10.61 18.97
C HIS A 45 27.87 10.42 17.58
N LYS A 46 28.75 11.33 17.15
CA LYS A 46 29.32 11.29 15.79
C LYS A 46 30.25 10.09 15.53
N GLU A 47 31.03 9.70 16.54
CA GLU A 47 32.06 8.65 16.39
C GLU A 47 31.57 7.27 16.89
N ALA A 48 31.01 7.20 18.10
CA ALA A 48 30.49 5.97 18.70
C ALA A 48 28.98 5.76 18.54
N GLY A 49 28.30 6.59 17.74
CA GLY A 49 26.86 6.50 17.53
C GLY A 49 26.47 5.54 16.40
N PRO A 50 25.17 5.22 16.28
CA PRO A 50 24.66 4.39 15.21
C PRO A 50 24.84 5.06 13.84
N SER A 51 24.79 4.27 12.78
CA SER A 51 24.80 4.80 11.41
C SER A 51 23.65 5.81 11.24
N PRO A 52 23.79 6.84 10.38
CA PRO A 52 22.71 7.80 10.15
C PRO A 52 21.40 7.15 9.68
N HIS A 53 21.49 6.02 8.96
CA HIS A 53 20.34 5.22 8.56
C HIS A 53 19.60 4.63 9.78
N ASP A 54 20.33 4.00 10.69
CA ASP A 54 19.77 3.39 11.90
C ASP A 54 19.23 4.46 12.85
N LEU A 55 19.98 5.56 12.99
CA LEU A 55 19.57 6.72 13.78
C LEU A 55 18.28 7.32 13.23
N ARG A 56 18.15 7.46 11.90
CA ARG A 56 16.92 7.92 11.24
C ARG A 56 15.74 7.03 11.60
N THR A 57 15.90 5.72 11.48
CA THR A 57 14.85 4.74 11.81
C THR A 57 14.42 4.88 13.26
N PHE A 58 15.39 4.99 14.18
CA PHE A 58 15.11 5.16 15.61
C PHE A 58 14.46 6.52 15.91
N VAL A 59 14.94 7.62 15.32
CA VAL A 59 14.36 8.96 15.46
C VAL A 59 12.93 9.01 14.92
N ILE A 60 12.63 8.34 13.80
CA ILE A 60 11.27 8.25 13.25
C ILE A 60 10.36 7.46 14.18
N GLY A 61 10.80 6.27 14.61
CA GLY A 61 10.02 5.35 15.45
C GLY A 61 9.81 5.86 16.88
N TYR A 62 10.81 6.52 17.46
CA TYR A 62 10.78 7.01 18.83
C TYR A 62 10.44 8.51 18.92
N GLY A 63 11.19 9.39 18.26
CA GLY A 63 10.99 10.83 18.37
C GLY A 63 9.77 11.31 17.60
N ALA A 64 9.80 11.15 16.28
CA ALA A 64 8.79 11.70 15.38
C ALA A 64 7.41 11.09 15.60
N SER A 65 7.33 9.80 15.94
CA SER A 65 6.06 9.12 16.26
C SER A 65 5.29 9.83 17.37
N LYS A 66 5.98 10.43 18.36
CA LYS A 66 5.32 11.19 19.43
C LYS A 66 4.68 12.46 18.90
N LEU A 67 5.44 13.22 18.12
CA LEU A 67 4.98 14.47 17.52
C LEU A 67 3.84 14.26 16.51
N ARG A 68 3.88 13.13 15.79
CA ARG A 68 2.90 12.76 14.77
C ARG A 68 1.60 12.22 15.32
N TYR A 69 1.54 11.85 16.61
CA TYR A 69 0.33 11.31 17.21
C TYR A 69 -0.80 12.35 17.20
N GLY A 70 -1.89 12.08 16.45
CA GLY A 70 -3.02 13.00 16.29
C GLY A 70 -2.71 14.22 15.41
N SER A 71 -1.55 14.25 14.76
CA SER A 71 -1.08 15.40 13.99
C SER A 71 -1.96 15.70 12.78
N GLU A 72 -2.61 14.70 12.20
CA GLU A 72 -3.62 14.82 11.15
C GLU A 72 -4.79 15.76 11.51
N LEU A 73 -5.26 15.69 12.76
CA LEU A 73 -6.36 16.52 13.28
C LEU A 73 -5.82 17.87 13.72
N ILE A 74 -4.72 17.85 14.49
CA ILE A 74 -4.06 19.07 14.97
C ILE A 74 -3.72 19.98 13.79
N TRP A 75 -3.14 19.45 12.71
CA TRP A 75 -2.73 20.22 11.55
C TRP A 75 -3.91 20.86 10.80
N ALA A 76 -5.12 20.32 10.93
CA ALA A 76 -6.31 20.86 10.28
C ALA A 76 -6.87 22.11 10.98
N VAL A 77 -6.74 22.18 12.32
CA VAL A 77 -7.44 23.19 13.15
C VAL A 77 -6.53 24.08 14.00
N ALA A 78 -5.27 23.67 14.18
CA ALA A 78 -4.31 24.45 14.95
C ALA A 78 -3.96 25.77 14.29
N THR A 79 -3.57 26.73 15.12
CA THR A 79 -3.04 28.02 14.66
C THR A 79 -1.71 27.85 13.94
N ASP A 80 -1.36 28.78 13.07
CA ASP A 80 -0.08 28.73 12.35
C ASP A 80 1.12 28.83 13.30
N SER A 81 0.98 29.54 14.43
CA SER A 81 1.99 29.54 15.49
C SER A 81 2.26 28.13 16.04
N ALA A 82 1.21 27.37 16.36
CA ALA A 82 1.35 26.00 16.84
C ALA A 82 1.92 25.06 15.76
N LYS A 83 1.49 25.21 14.50
CA LYS A 83 2.05 24.44 13.37
C LYS A 83 3.54 24.71 13.16
N ASN A 84 3.95 25.97 13.22
CA ASN A 84 5.35 26.38 13.09
C ASN A 84 6.20 25.79 14.23
N GLU A 85 5.68 25.75 15.45
CA GLU A 85 6.39 25.15 16.59
C GLU A 85 6.57 23.63 16.43
N MET A 86 5.53 22.94 15.94
CA MET A 86 5.65 21.52 15.60
C MET A 86 6.69 21.28 14.51
N GLN A 87 6.72 22.12 13.46
CA GLN A 87 7.72 22.03 12.40
C GLN A 87 9.15 22.24 12.92
N LYS A 88 9.38 23.23 13.80
CA LYS A 88 10.69 23.45 14.43
C LYS A 88 11.13 22.26 15.28
N THR A 89 10.20 21.68 16.04
CA THR A 89 10.45 20.48 16.84
C THR A 89 10.86 19.31 15.93
N TYR A 90 10.13 19.10 14.83
CA TYR A 90 10.45 18.06 13.85
C TYR A 90 11.79 18.30 13.12
N ALA A 91 12.10 19.54 12.76
CA ALA A 91 13.39 19.90 12.16
C ALA A 91 14.55 19.60 13.13
N THR A 92 14.35 19.77 14.43
CA THR A 92 15.35 19.39 15.43
C THR A 92 15.64 17.90 15.42
N LEU A 93 14.62 17.04 15.21
CA LEU A 93 14.83 15.60 15.03
C LEU A 93 15.65 15.32 13.76
N ALA A 94 15.36 15.99 12.65
CA ALA A 94 16.13 15.83 11.41
C ALA A 94 17.60 16.26 11.58
N ARG A 95 17.87 17.30 12.36
CA ARG A 95 19.25 17.72 12.69
C ARG A 95 20.00 16.70 13.54
N ILE A 96 19.31 15.96 14.40
CA ILE A 96 19.93 14.86 15.15
C ILE A 96 20.35 13.74 14.20
N VAL A 97 19.48 13.36 13.26
CA VAL A 97 19.77 12.31 12.27
C VAL A 97 20.96 12.68 11.38
N SER A 98 20.98 13.91 10.88
CA SER A 98 22.01 14.40 9.96
C SER A 98 23.28 14.91 10.64
N GLY A 99 23.27 15.12 11.95
CA GLY A 99 24.41 15.69 12.70
C GLY A 99 24.76 17.14 12.35
N VAL A 100 23.87 17.85 11.63
CA VAL A 100 24.10 19.23 11.21
C VAL A 100 23.88 20.24 12.34
N PRO A 101 24.55 21.40 12.32
CA PRO A 101 24.35 22.45 13.32
C PRO A 101 22.91 22.96 13.42
N SER A 102 22.51 23.46 14.58
CA SER A 102 21.19 24.05 14.81
C SER A 102 20.88 25.29 13.94
N THR A 103 21.93 25.93 13.41
CA THR A 103 21.85 27.10 12.51
C THR A 103 21.46 26.73 11.08
N VAL A 104 21.61 25.46 10.68
CA VAL A 104 21.22 25.01 9.34
C VAL A 104 19.71 25.15 9.17
N ASP A 105 19.31 25.64 8.01
CA ASP A 105 17.91 25.84 7.69
C ASP A 105 17.14 24.49 7.76
N PRO A 106 15.86 24.52 8.20
CA PRO A 106 15.09 23.28 8.37
C PRO A 106 14.97 22.43 7.10
N GLU A 107 14.94 23.02 5.91
CA GLU A 107 14.74 22.28 4.65
C GLU A 107 15.99 21.48 4.29
N SER A 108 17.18 22.09 4.36
CA SER A 108 18.45 21.40 4.16
C SER A 108 18.66 20.29 5.18
N ALA A 109 18.30 20.51 6.46
CA ALA A 109 18.40 19.47 7.48
C ALA A 109 17.48 18.27 7.20
N LEU A 110 16.28 18.52 6.67
CA LEU A 110 15.32 17.47 6.28
C LEU A 110 15.81 16.67 5.07
N LEU A 111 16.38 17.34 4.07
CA LEU A 111 17.00 16.69 2.91
C LEU A 111 18.17 15.79 3.32
N GLU A 112 19.07 16.32 4.15
CA GLU A 112 20.24 15.59 4.66
C GLU A 112 19.80 14.36 5.47
N ALA A 113 18.76 14.50 6.29
CA ALA A 113 18.21 13.40 7.07
C ALA A 113 17.35 12.41 6.26
N ASN A 114 17.11 12.66 4.97
CA ASN A 114 16.15 11.92 4.15
C ASN A 114 14.75 11.83 4.82
N MET A 115 14.27 12.95 5.38
CA MET A 115 13.00 13.04 6.08
C MET A 115 12.07 14.03 5.37
N PRO A 116 10.84 13.65 5.01
CA PRO A 116 9.87 14.60 4.45
C PRO A 116 9.40 15.59 5.52
N PRO A 117 9.02 16.83 5.16
CA PRO A 117 8.52 17.82 6.11
C PRO A 117 7.29 17.32 6.89
N LEU A 118 7.15 17.80 8.13
CA LEU A 118 6.02 17.40 8.98
C LEU A 118 4.66 17.66 8.34
N HIS A 119 4.49 18.81 7.67
CA HIS A 119 3.20 19.16 7.05
C HIS A 119 2.80 18.18 5.94
N ILE A 120 3.76 17.62 5.20
CA ILE A 120 3.53 16.59 4.19
C ILE A 120 3.08 15.29 4.85
N LEU A 121 3.71 14.90 5.95
CA LEU A 121 3.32 13.72 6.72
C LEU A 121 1.91 13.85 7.32
N CYS A 122 1.58 15.01 7.88
CA CYS A 122 0.25 15.31 8.42
C CYS A 122 -0.81 15.28 7.32
N LEU A 123 -0.53 15.91 6.18
CA LEU A 123 -1.43 15.95 5.04
C LEU A 123 -1.66 14.56 4.44
N ARG A 124 -0.59 13.75 4.29
CA ARG A 124 -0.71 12.35 3.87
C ARG A 124 -1.59 11.55 4.81
N ALA A 125 -1.38 11.65 6.12
CA ALA A 125 -2.18 10.95 7.12
C ALA A 125 -3.66 11.38 7.07
N ARG A 126 -3.91 12.69 6.88
CA ARG A 126 -5.26 13.23 6.73
C ARG A 126 -5.96 12.71 5.47
N LEU A 127 -5.28 12.71 4.32
CA LEU A 127 -5.81 12.14 3.07
C LEU A 127 -6.11 10.64 3.22
N SER A 128 -5.22 9.90 3.89
CA SER A 128 -5.43 8.48 4.21
C SER A 128 -6.71 8.26 5.03
N ILE A 129 -6.96 9.08 6.06
CA ILE A 129 -8.17 8.95 6.90
C ILE A 129 -9.44 9.24 6.11
N PHE A 130 -9.44 10.28 5.27
CA PHE A 130 -10.58 10.59 4.42
C PHE A 130 -10.86 9.49 3.39
N GLU A 131 -9.80 8.94 2.78
CA GLU A 131 -9.95 7.83 1.85
C GLU A 131 -10.39 6.53 2.53
N ASN A 132 -9.85 6.24 3.72
CA ASN A 132 -10.30 5.09 4.52
C ASN A 132 -11.78 5.23 4.87
N THR A 133 -12.20 6.42 5.31
CA THR A 133 -13.60 6.72 5.62
C THR A 133 -14.50 6.48 4.41
N ARG A 134 -14.07 6.94 3.23
CA ARG A 134 -14.78 6.75 1.97
C ARG A 134 -14.90 5.27 1.58
N ALA A 135 -13.85 4.48 1.80
CA ALA A 135 -13.80 3.05 1.48
C ALA A 135 -14.57 2.16 2.49
N CYS A 136 -14.91 2.66 3.68
CA CYS A 136 -15.60 1.86 4.69
C CYS A 136 -17.03 1.47 4.29
N GLN A 137 -17.64 2.12 3.29
CA GLN A 137 -19.05 1.96 2.89
C GLN A 137 -20.04 1.93 4.09
N MET A 138 -19.61 2.43 5.25
CA MET A 138 -20.46 2.53 6.42
C MET A 138 -21.45 3.62 6.08
N ASP A 139 -22.69 3.22 5.88
CA ASP A 139 -23.82 4.12 6.01
C ASP A 139 -23.71 4.77 7.39
N TRP A 140 -23.07 5.93 7.49
CA TRP A 140 -23.18 6.83 8.64
C TRP A 140 -24.64 7.34 8.81
N MET A 141 -25.62 6.70 8.15
CA MET A 141 -27.06 6.93 8.16
C MET A 141 -27.76 6.43 9.42
N ARG A 142 -27.19 6.67 10.60
CA ARG A 142 -28.07 7.19 11.64
C ARG A 142 -27.78 8.67 11.69
N ARG A 143 -28.70 9.48 11.12
CA ARG A 143 -28.75 10.92 11.41
C ARG A 143 -28.43 11.06 12.90
N PRO A 144 -27.45 11.89 13.29
CA PRO A 144 -27.30 12.22 14.70
C PRO A 144 -28.69 12.63 15.21
N PRO A 145 -29.07 12.22 16.44
CA PRO A 145 -30.36 12.61 17.01
C PRO A 145 -30.56 14.12 16.84
N PRO A 146 -31.79 14.58 16.57
CA PRO A 146 -32.06 15.99 16.27
C PRO A 146 -31.37 16.88 17.30
N GLU A 147 -30.55 17.82 16.80
CA GLU A 147 -29.76 18.70 17.65
C GLU A 147 -30.69 19.47 18.60
N PRO A 148 -30.35 19.57 19.90
CA PRO A 148 -31.06 20.49 20.78
C PRO A 148 -30.88 21.94 20.28
N PRO A 149 -31.81 22.87 20.59
CA PRO A 149 -31.76 24.23 20.08
C PRO A 149 -30.42 24.89 20.39
N PRO A 150 -29.88 25.69 19.44
CA PRO A 150 -28.55 26.27 19.54
C PRO A 150 -28.44 27.15 20.77
N ARG A 151 -27.59 26.77 21.72
CA ARG A 151 -27.12 27.69 22.77
C ARG A 151 -26.15 28.68 22.11
N ALA A 152 -26.17 29.94 22.55
CA ALA A 152 -25.23 30.96 22.08
C ALA A 152 -23.78 30.50 22.33
N GLY A 153 -23.04 30.24 21.26
CA GLY A 153 -21.69 29.69 21.32
C GLY A 153 -21.31 28.97 20.02
N PHE A 154 -20.05 29.12 19.64
CA PHE A 154 -19.36 28.53 18.48
C PHE A 154 -20.03 27.29 17.84
N ARG A 155 -20.39 27.38 16.56
CA ARG A 155 -20.78 26.23 15.73
C ARG A 155 -19.58 25.81 14.88
N ILE A 156 -19.22 24.54 14.95
CA ILE A 156 -18.34 23.93 13.95
C ILE A 156 -19.18 23.82 12.68
N SER A 157 -18.79 24.50 11.61
CA SER A 157 -19.37 24.22 10.29
C SER A 157 -18.91 22.84 9.87
N PRO A 158 -19.81 21.85 9.70
CA PRO A 158 -19.41 20.55 9.19
C PRO A 158 -18.83 20.75 7.79
N LEU A 159 -17.66 20.18 7.52
CA LEU A 159 -17.18 20.05 6.14
C LEU A 159 -18.14 19.13 5.40
N SER A 160 -18.65 19.57 4.26
CA SER A 160 -19.50 18.70 3.45
C SER A 160 -18.67 17.51 2.94
N ARG A 161 -19.34 16.38 2.75
CA ARG A 161 -18.71 15.18 2.19
C ARG A 161 -18.10 15.46 0.81
N ASP A 162 -18.75 16.29 0.02
CA ASP A 162 -18.31 16.63 -1.33
C ASP A 162 -17.06 17.53 -1.31
N GLU A 163 -16.94 18.47 -0.35
CA GLU A 163 -15.70 19.23 -0.15
C GLU A 163 -14.53 18.33 0.28
N LEU A 164 -14.79 17.32 1.12
CA LEU A 164 -13.76 16.35 1.51
C LEU A 164 -13.30 15.49 0.33
N TYR A 165 -14.24 15.02 -0.50
CA TYR A 165 -13.92 14.24 -1.69
C TYR A 165 -13.18 15.09 -2.72
N ALA A 166 -13.65 16.31 -2.99
CA ALA A 166 -12.94 17.25 -3.87
C ALA A 166 -11.52 17.55 -3.37
N PHE A 167 -11.34 17.69 -2.05
CA PHE A 167 -10.01 17.89 -1.46
C PHE A 167 -9.08 16.70 -1.69
N VAL A 168 -9.57 15.46 -1.54
CA VAL A 168 -8.78 14.25 -1.78
C VAL A 168 -8.48 14.09 -3.27
N ASP A 169 -9.50 14.19 -4.11
CA ASP A 169 -9.41 13.97 -5.55
C ASP A 169 -8.50 15.01 -6.22
N ALA A 170 -8.37 16.23 -5.66
CA ALA A 170 -7.41 17.23 -6.13
C ALA A 170 -5.95 16.72 -6.12
N TYR A 171 -5.60 15.77 -5.25
CA TYR A 171 -4.26 15.16 -5.19
C TYR A 171 -4.12 13.91 -6.06
N THR A 172 -5.19 13.45 -6.71
CA THR A 172 -5.16 12.24 -7.56
C THR A 172 -5.70 12.48 -8.96
N LYS A 173 -6.17 13.70 -9.25
CA LYS A 173 -6.72 14.11 -10.54
C LYS A 173 -5.74 13.87 -11.70
N ASP A 174 -4.47 14.15 -11.50
CA ASP A 174 -3.42 13.95 -12.51
C ASP A 174 -3.22 12.48 -12.89
N TYR A 175 -3.69 11.56 -12.03
CA TYR A 175 -3.70 10.13 -12.28
C TYR A 175 -5.04 9.63 -12.81
N GLY A 176 -5.97 10.52 -13.19
CA GLY A 176 -7.30 10.14 -13.66
C GLY A 176 -8.20 9.52 -12.60
N ILE A 177 -7.83 9.63 -11.31
CA ILE A 177 -8.63 9.13 -10.19
C ILE A 177 -9.55 10.26 -9.71
N THR A 178 -10.85 9.98 -9.71
CA THR A 178 -11.92 10.97 -9.48
C THR A 178 -12.88 10.50 -8.39
N GLN A 179 -13.95 11.27 -8.15
CA GLN A 179 -14.98 10.89 -7.20
C GLN A 179 -15.69 9.56 -7.58
N SER A 180 -15.75 9.25 -8.87
CA SER A 180 -16.48 8.08 -9.38
C SER A 180 -15.64 6.82 -9.49
N SER A 181 -14.31 6.90 -9.34
CA SER A 181 -13.46 5.70 -9.44
C SER A 181 -13.82 4.69 -8.34
N PRO A 182 -13.94 3.38 -8.64
CA PRO A 182 -14.27 2.39 -7.64
C PRO A 182 -13.12 2.26 -6.62
N ARG A 183 -13.45 2.17 -5.34
CA ARG A 183 -12.50 1.90 -4.25
C ARG A 183 -12.71 0.48 -3.77
N GLU A 184 -11.62 -0.22 -3.47
CA GLU A 184 -11.73 -1.51 -2.80
C GLU A 184 -12.32 -1.30 -1.40
N GLU A 185 -13.19 -2.23 -0.99
CA GLU A 185 -13.75 -2.23 0.34
C GLU A 185 -12.63 -2.40 1.38
N ARG A 186 -12.73 -1.67 2.49
CA ARG A 186 -11.73 -1.81 3.54
C ARG A 186 -11.87 -3.18 4.20
N PHE A 187 -10.78 -3.95 4.17
CA PHE A 187 -10.72 -5.24 4.86
C PHE A 187 -10.77 -5.06 6.39
N PHE A 188 -11.96 -5.18 6.97
CA PHE A 188 -12.17 -5.18 8.42
C PHE A 188 -12.31 -6.58 9.00
N ARG A 189 -12.87 -7.49 8.20
CA ARG A 189 -13.16 -8.86 8.60
C ARG A 189 -13.07 -9.76 7.37
N SER A 190 -12.44 -10.92 7.54
CA SER A 190 -12.46 -11.97 6.52
C SER A 190 -13.90 -12.35 6.16
N SER A 191 -14.15 -12.52 4.86
CA SER A 191 -15.43 -13.03 4.36
C SER A 191 -15.61 -14.53 4.62
N ILE A 192 -14.53 -15.23 5.03
CA ILE A 192 -14.48 -16.68 5.19
C ILE A 192 -14.77 -17.06 6.65
N PRO A 193 -15.89 -17.75 6.93
CA PRO A 193 -16.12 -18.27 8.27
C PRO A 193 -15.13 -19.40 8.60
N PRO A 194 -14.69 -19.54 9.87
CA PRO A 194 -13.72 -20.57 10.25
C PRO A 194 -14.11 -22.00 9.84
N TRP A 195 -15.40 -22.34 9.86
CA TRP A 195 -15.90 -23.67 9.49
C TRP A 195 -15.88 -23.94 7.98
N PHE A 196 -15.79 -22.91 7.12
CA PHE A 196 -15.63 -23.08 5.67
C PHE A 196 -14.17 -23.36 5.27
N ALA A 197 -13.20 -23.13 6.16
CA ALA A 197 -11.78 -23.33 5.87
C ALA A 197 -11.35 -24.81 5.91
N ALA A 198 -12.22 -25.75 6.30
CA ALA A 198 -11.87 -27.16 6.43
C ALA A 198 -11.31 -27.77 5.12
N SER A 199 -11.84 -27.37 3.97
CA SER A 199 -11.42 -27.84 2.65
C SER A 199 -10.14 -27.15 2.12
N ALA A 200 -9.59 -26.18 2.85
CA ALA A 200 -8.39 -25.44 2.44
C ALA A 200 -7.16 -26.35 2.23
N HIS A 201 -7.12 -27.52 2.87
CA HIS A 201 -6.05 -28.52 2.70
C HIS A 201 -5.94 -29.06 1.26
N ARG A 202 -6.98 -28.90 0.44
CA ARG A 202 -7.00 -29.32 -0.98
C ARG A 202 -6.37 -28.29 -1.92
N VAL A 203 -6.02 -27.12 -1.38
CA VAL A 203 -5.19 -26.11 -2.04
C VAL A 203 -3.76 -26.29 -1.58
N THR A 204 -2.85 -26.47 -2.52
CA THR A 204 -1.40 -26.58 -2.28
C THR A 204 -0.70 -25.45 -3.02
N ILE A 205 0.40 -24.93 -2.46
CA ILE A 205 1.11 -23.78 -3.02
C ILE A 205 2.61 -24.10 -3.03
N GLY A 206 3.23 -24.10 -4.21
CA GLY A 206 4.68 -24.14 -4.39
C GLY A 206 5.23 -22.73 -4.54
N VAL A 207 5.72 -22.13 -3.44
CA VAL A 207 6.22 -20.73 -3.42
C VAL A 207 7.70 -20.64 -3.78
N GLU A 208 8.50 -21.61 -3.35
CA GLU A 208 9.96 -21.57 -3.46
C GLU A 208 10.44 -22.51 -4.55
N LEU A 209 11.37 -22.02 -5.36
CA LEU A 209 12.15 -22.81 -6.30
C LEU A 209 13.61 -22.66 -5.92
N PRO A 210 14.32 -23.75 -5.60
CA PRO A 210 15.73 -23.66 -5.23
C PRO A 210 16.53 -23.24 -6.47
N ILE A 211 17.38 -22.23 -6.32
CA ILE A 211 18.35 -21.80 -7.32
C ILE A 211 19.72 -21.73 -6.67
N ASP A 212 20.75 -22.13 -7.43
CA ASP A 212 22.13 -21.88 -7.05
C ASP A 212 22.44 -20.38 -7.16
N HIS A 213 22.54 -19.71 -6.02
CA HIS A 213 22.86 -18.29 -5.92
C HIS A 213 24.31 -17.95 -6.28
N SER A 214 25.16 -18.96 -6.51
CA SER A 214 26.54 -18.74 -6.96
C SER A 214 26.67 -18.47 -8.47
N ILE A 215 25.61 -18.73 -9.25
CA ILE A 215 25.59 -18.46 -10.69
C ILE A 215 25.58 -16.95 -10.93
N THR A 216 26.66 -16.44 -11.52
CA THR A 216 26.80 -15.02 -11.86
C THR A 216 26.51 -14.71 -13.33
N ASP A 217 26.58 -15.72 -14.21
CA ASP A 217 26.30 -15.56 -15.63
C ASP A 217 24.79 -15.47 -15.88
N GLU A 218 24.36 -14.44 -16.64
CA GLU A 218 22.93 -14.15 -16.83
C GLU A 218 22.23 -15.21 -17.69
N GLU A 219 22.89 -15.73 -18.72
CA GLU A 219 22.31 -16.77 -19.59
C GLU A 219 22.19 -18.10 -18.86
N GLU A 220 23.20 -18.46 -18.08
CA GLU A 220 23.18 -19.64 -17.21
C GLU A 220 22.11 -19.52 -16.14
N LEU A 221 21.99 -18.35 -15.50
CA LEU A 221 20.94 -18.11 -14.52
C LEU A 221 19.54 -18.22 -15.14
N THR A 222 19.37 -17.72 -16.37
CA THR A 222 18.09 -17.81 -17.09
C THR A 222 17.76 -19.27 -17.45
N ARG A 223 18.75 -20.04 -17.91
CA ARG A 223 18.60 -21.49 -18.16
C ARG A 223 18.26 -22.26 -16.89
N GLU A 224 18.89 -21.94 -15.77
CA GLU A 224 18.63 -22.59 -14.49
C GLU A 224 17.23 -22.26 -13.97
N LYS A 225 16.84 -20.98 -13.98
CA LYS A 225 15.46 -20.52 -13.67
C LYS A 225 14.41 -21.27 -14.46
N ARG A 226 14.67 -21.46 -15.76
CA ARG A 226 13.80 -22.24 -16.64
C ARG A 226 13.73 -23.70 -16.20
N ARG A 227 14.88 -24.36 -16.03
CA ARG A 227 14.98 -25.78 -15.64
C ARG A 227 14.20 -26.06 -14.36
N VAL A 228 14.44 -25.28 -13.30
CA VAL A 228 13.79 -25.50 -11.99
C VAL A 228 12.29 -25.22 -12.05
N SER A 229 11.86 -24.26 -12.86
CA SER A 229 10.44 -23.96 -13.07
C SER A 229 9.74 -25.09 -13.84
N GLU A 230 10.35 -25.59 -14.92
CA GLU A 230 9.83 -26.72 -15.70
C GLU A 230 9.73 -28.00 -14.86
N GLU A 231 10.73 -28.28 -14.03
CA GLU A 231 10.74 -29.43 -13.11
C GLU A 231 9.60 -29.36 -12.09
N ALA A 232 9.39 -28.19 -11.47
CA ALA A 232 8.29 -28.00 -10.52
C ALA A 232 6.91 -28.11 -11.19
N LEU A 233 6.75 -27.55 -12.38
CA LEU A 233 5.50 -27.65 -13.14
C LEU A 233 5.23 -29.08 -13.62
N ALA A 234 6.26 -29.83 -13.99
CA ALA A 234 6.13 -31.21 -14.47
C ALA A 234 5.48 -32.13 -13.43
N LEU A 235 5.75 -31.93 -12.14
CA LEU A 235 5.12 -32.67 -11.02
C LEU A 235 3.59 -32.50 -10.99
N HIS A 236 3.08 -31.43 -11.58
CA HIS A 236 1.66 -31.06 -11.58
C HIS A 236 1.03 -31.08 -12.98
N SER A 237 1.75 -31.56 -13.99
CA SER A 237 1.29 -31.68 -15.38
C SER A 237 0.07 -32.60 -15.59
N HIS A 238 -0.18 -33.52 -14.66
CA HIS A 238 -1.34 -34.43 -14.68
C HIS A 238 -2.69 -33.74 -14.44
N ARG A 239 -2.68 -32.46 -14.04
CA ARG A 239 -3.90 -31.70 -13.73
C ARG A 239 -4.62 -31.30 -15.02
N SER A 240 -5.94 -31.37 -15.00
CA SER A 240 -6.77 -31.28 -16.21
C SER A 240 -6.95 -29.86 -16.74
N TRP A 241 -6.80 -28.86 -15.87
CA TRP A 241 -6.92 -27.45 -16.24
C TRP A 241 -5.65 -26.72 -15.86
N ILE A 242 -5.07 -25.98 -16.81
CA ILE A 242 -3.89 -25.15 -16.61
C ILE A 242 -4.30 -23.70 -16.74
N LEU A 243 -4.09 -22.92 -15.69
CA LEU A 243 -4.41 -21.50 -15.63
C LEU A 243 -3.11 -20.71 -15.50
N ALA A 244 -2.76 -19.93 -16.51
CA ALA A 244 -1.65 -19.00 -16.43
C ALA A 244 -2.17 -17.60 -16.09
N THR A 245 -1.50 -16.90 -15.20
CA THR A 245 -1.93 -15.56 -14.77
C THR A 245 -0.74 -14.63 -14.70
N ASP A 246 -0.92 -13.43 -15.22
CA ASP A 246 0.08 -12.37 -15.14
C ASP A 246 -0.60 -10.98 -15.08
N GLY A 247 0.12 -9.98 -14.59
CA GLY A 247 -0.33 -8.60 -14.55
C GLY A 247 0.75 -7.60 -14.92
N GLY A 248 0.45 -6.72 -15.89
CA GLY A 248 1.37 -5.69 -16.36
C GLY A 248 0.98 -4.28 -15.95
N VAL A 249 1.98 -3.40 -15.85
CA VAL A 249 1.82 -1.97 -15.55
C VAL A 249 2.66 -1.13 -16.51
N ASP A 250 2.02 -0.25 -17.27
CA ASP A 250 2.65 0.79 -18.10
C ASP A 250 1.89 2.11 -17.91
N VAL A 251 2.32 2.90 -16.92
CA VAL A 251 1.56 4.06 -16.42
C VAL A 251 1.13 5.00 -17.57
N PRO A 252 -0.18 5.29 -17.74
CA PRO A 252 -1.29 5.06 -16.82
C PRO A 252 -2.14 3.81 -17.11
N LYS A 253 -1.68 2.91 -17.97
CA LYS A 253 -2.38 1.69 -18.34
C LYS A 253 -1.91 0.51 -17.48
N SER A 254 -2.81 -0.43 -17.24
CA SER A 254 -2.49 -1.66 -16.52
C SER A 254 -3.49 -2.75 -16.87
N ALA A 255 -3.04 -4.00 -16.79
CA ALA A 255 -3.88 -5.14 -17.06
C ALA A 255 -3.57 -6.26 -16.06
N GLY A 256 -4.62 -6.95 -15.61
CA GLY A 256 -4.50 -8.28 -15.02
C GLY A 256 -5.12 -9.29 -15.97
N VAL A 257 -4.40 -10.35 -16.30
CA VAL A 257 -4.77 -11.33 -17.34
C VAL A 257 -4.72 -12.75 -16.80
N GLY A 258 -5.78 -13.51 -17.11
CA GLY A 258 -5.83 -14.96 -16.92
C GLY A 258 -6.04 -15.66 -18.25
N ILE A 259 -5.32 -16.76 -18.46
CA ILE A 259 -5.42 -17.61 -19.65
C ILE A 259 -5.64 -19.05 -19.22
N LEU A 260 -6.66 -19.69 -19.79
CA LEU A 260 -6.96 -21.09 -19.60
C LEU A 260 -6.40 -21.90 -20.77
N LEU A 261 -5.56 -22.88 -20.47
CA LEU A 261 -4.87 -23.75 -21.42
C LEU A 261 -5.28 -25.21 -21.23
N SER A 262 -5.20 -25.99 -22.31
CA SER A 262 -5.43 -27.45 -22.30
C SER A 262 -4.27 -28.25 -21.71
N SER A 263 -3.03 -27.73 -21.83
CA SER A 263 -1.82 -28.30 -21.22
C SER A 263 -0.74 -27.21 -21.08
N LEU A 264 0.31 -27.49 -20.31
CA LEU A 264 1.38 -26.52 -19.98
C LEU A 264 2.13 -25.98 -21.21
N ASN A 265 2.28 -26.81 -22.25
CA ASN A 265 3.01 -26.46 -23.47
C ASN A 265 2.08 -26.22 -24.67
N SER A 266 0.76 -26.15 -24.43
CA SER A 266 -0.19 -25.87 -25.50
C SER A 266 -0.17 -24.39 -25.84
N SER A 267 -0.11 -24.05 -27.12
CA SER A 267 -0.38 -22.70 -27.62
C SER A 267 -1.89 -22.44 -27.81
N GLU A 268 -2.72 -23.48 -27.69
CA GLU A 268 -4.18 -23.35 -27.82
C GLU A 268 -4.78 -22.79 -26.54
N ILE A 269 -5.30 -21.57 -26.64
CA ILE A 269 -6.00 -20.88 -25.56
C ILE A 269 -7.47 -21.27 -25.62
N ILE A 270 -7.95 -21.94 -24.58
CA ILE A 270 -9.35 -22.33 -24.44
C ILE A 270 -10.21 -21.09 -24.22
N GLU A 271 -9.78 -20.25 -23.28
CA GLU A 271 -10.47 -19.03 -22.90
C GLU A 271 -9.49 -18.08 -22.21
N LYS A 272 -9.76 -16.78 -22.26
CA LYS A 272 -8.95 -15.75 -21.62
C LYS A 272 -9.84 -14.67 -21.01
N ALA A 273 -9.35 -14.03 -19.95
CA ALA A 273 -9.99 -12.90 -19.32
C ALA A 273 -8.95 -11.83 -18.99
N SER A 274 -9.30 -10.57 -19.19
CA SER A 274 -8.48 -9.41 -18.84
C SER A 274 -9.32 -8.30 -18.20
N ILE A 275 -8.71 -7.60 -17.23
CA ILE A 275 -9.33 -6.47 -16.53
C ILE A 275 -8.37 -5.29 -16.46
N ASN A 276 -8.91 -4.08 -16.62
CA ASN A 276 -8.17 -2.85 -16.39
C ASN A 276 -7.94 -2.68 -14.88
N CYS A 277 -6.69 -2.64 -14.44
CA CYS A 277 -6.37 -2.52 -13.02
C CYS A 277 -6.27 -1.06 -12.52
N GLY A 278 -6.64 -0.10 -13.37
CA GLY A 278 -6.65 1.32 -13.06
C GLY A 278 -5.35 2.04 -13.42
N ALA A 279 -5.25 3.29 -13.00
CA ALA A 279 -4.22 4.19 -13.51
C ALA A 279 -2.80 3.95 -12.94
N ARG A 280 -2.72 3.47 -11.69
CA ARG A 280 -1.46 3.28 -10.97
C ARG A 280 -1.48 2.12 -9.97
N PRO A 281 -1.86 0.90 -10.38
CA PRO A 281 -1.63 -0.27 -9.54
C PRO A 281 -0.13 -0.57 -9.45
N CYS A 282 0.32 -1.12 -8.33
CA CYS A 282 1.60 -1.82 -8.28
C CYS A 282 1.47 -3.20 -8.98
N SER A 283 2.59 -3.85 -9.36
CA SER A 283 2.48 -5.15 -10.08
C SER A 283 1.85 -6.24 -9.21
N TYR A 284 2.12 -6.26 -7.90
CA TYR A 284 1.40 -7.14 -6.96
C TYR A 284 -0.13 -7.05 -7.10
N ARG A 285 -0.64 -5.83 -7.34
CA ARG A 285 -2.06 -5.60 -7.50
C ARG A 285 -2.58 -6.11 -8.83
N THR A 286 -1.83 -5.95 -9.92
CA THR A 286 -2.23 -6.49 -11.24
C THR A 286 -2.21 -8.01 -11.22
N GLU A 287 -1.20 -8.63 -10.63
CA GLU A 287 -1.04 -10.08 -10.46
C GLU A 287 -2.18 -10.68 -9.61
N SER A 288 -2.48 -10.09 -8.45
CA SER A 288 -3.58 -10.57 -7.60
C SER A 288 -4.96 -10.41 -8.25
N ARG A 289 -5.19 -9.30 -8.98
CA ARG A 289 -6.42 -9.11 -9.75
C ARG A 289 -6.52 -10.06 -10.95
N ALA A 290 -5.40 -10.38 -11.59
CA ALA A 290 -5.33 -11.38 -12.66
C ALA A 290 -5.80 -12.75 -12.15
N LEU A 291 -5.25 -13.22 -11.02
CA LEU A 291 -5.65 -14.50 -10.43
C LEU A 291 -7.11 -14.51 -10.00
N LEU A 292 -7.59 -13.46 -9.33
CA LEU A 292 -8.99 -13.38 -8.91
C LEU A 292 -9.93 -13.42 -10.12
N LEU A 293 -9.65 -12.62 -11.15
CA LEU A 293 -10.43 -12.60 -12.39
C LEU A 293 -10.44 -13.97 -13.07
N ALA A 294 -9.27 -14.60 -13.18
CA ALA A 294 -9.09 -15.89 -13.82
C ALA A 294 -9.91 -16.98 -13.10
N LEU A 295 -9.90 -17.00 -11.77
CA LEU A 295 -10.74 -17.92 -10.99
C LEU A 295 -12.23 -17.64 -11.22
N GLU A 296 -12.66 -16.38 -11.16
CA GLU A 296 -14.08 -16.00 -11.28
C GLU A 296 -14.66 -16.25 -12.67
N LYS A 297 -13.91 -15.94 -13.73
CA LYS A 297 -14.40 -15.96 -15.10
C LYS A 297 -14.08 -17.24 -15.84
N LEU A 298 -12.94 -17.88 -15.55
CA LEU A 298 -12.49 -19.04 -16.31
C LEU A 298 -12.77 -20.35 -15.58
N ILE A 299 -12.60 -20.40 -14.25
CA ILE A 299 -12.70 -21.67 -13.51
C ILE A 299 -14.06 -21.87 -12.84
N ILE A 300 -14.59 -20.87 -12.13
CA ILE A 300 -15.86 -21.01 -11.40
C ILE A 300 -17.03 -21.43 -12.31
N PRO A 301 -17.18 -20.94 -13.55
CA PRO A 301 -18.24 -21.43 -14.46
C PRO A 301 -18.13 -22.93 -14.77
N ARG A 302 -16.93 -23.50 -14.62
CA ARG A 302 -16.64 -24.91 -14.89
C ARG A 302 -16.78 -25.80 -13.66
N ILE A 303 -17.26 -25.29 -12.52
CA ILE A 303 -17.27 -25.99 -11.23
C ILE A 303 -17.94 -27.38 -11.26
N GLN A 304 -18.92 -27.57 -12.15
CA GLN A 304 -19.67 -28.83 -12.34
C GLN A 304 -18.99 -29.84 -13.28
N HIS A 305 -17.86 -29.50 -13.91
CA HIS A 305 -17.14 -30.43 -14.78
C HIS A 305 -16.65 -31.67 -14.03
N ARG A 306 -16.52 -32.78 -14.75
CA ARG A 306 -16.01 -34.05 -14.21
C ARG A 306 -14.54 -33.96 -13.79
N HIS A 307 -13.73 -33.25 -14.57
CA HIS A 307 -12.31 -33.05 -14.30
C HIS A 307 -12.13 -31.86 -13.35
N LYS A 308 -11.71 -32.14 -12.11
CA LYS A 308 -11.69 -31.16 -11.01
C LYS A 308 -10.28 -30.93 -10.44
N THR A 309 -9.27 -30.95 -11.30
CA THR A 309 -7.87 -30.67 -10.92
C THR A 309 -7.38 -29.44 -11.66
N LEU A 310 -6.89 -28.45 -10.91
CA LEU A 310 -6.43 -27.17 -11.43
C LEU A 310 -4.95 -26.94 -11.05
N LEU A 311 -4.14 -26.61 -12.05
CA LEU A 311 -2.81 -26.03 -11.88
C LEU A 311 -2.90 -24.54 -12.22
N VAL A 312 -2.47 -23.68 -11.31
CA VAL A 312 -2.27 -22.26 -11.55
C VAL A 312 -0.77 -21.99 -11.67
N VAL A 313 -0.36 -21.30 -12.72
CA VAL A 313 1.02 -20.92 -13.02
C VAL A 313 1.12 -19.39 -12.95
N THR A 314 2.05 -18.89 -12.13
CA THR A 314 2.30 -17.46 -11.96
C THR A 314 3.74 -17.23 -11.54
N ASP A 315 4.32 -16.11 -11.95
CA ASP A 315 5.60 -15.59 -11.51
C ASP A 315 5.51 -14.63 -10.32
N SER A 316 4.32 -14.43 -9.76
CA SER A 316 4.15 -13.65 -8.54
C SER A 316 4.48 -14.47 -7.29
N GLN A 317 5.77 -14.53 -6.94
CA GLN A 317 6.19 -15.16 -5.69
C GLN A 317 5.56 -14.48 -4.47
N SER A 318 5.40 -13.16 -4.52
CA SER A 318 4.82 -12.37 -3.43
C SER A 318 3.33 -12.67 -3.20
N LEU A 319 2.55 -12.86 -4.27
CA LEU A 319 1.14 -13.30 -4.17
C LEU A 319 1.03 -14.69 -3.58
N LEU A 320 1.86 -15.63 -4.04
CA LEU A 320 1.84 -16.99 -3.51
C LEU A 320 2.27 -17.04 -2.04
N ALA A 321 3.27 -16.24 -1.64
CA ALA A 321 3.67 -16.08 -0.25
C ALA A 321 2.53 -15.50 0.63
N ALA A 322 1.78 -14.52 0.12
CA ALA A 322 0.63 -13.96 0.81
C ALA A 322 -0.49 -15.00 1.00
N LEU A 323 -0.84 -15.73 -0.07
CA LEU A 323 -1.84 -16.78 -0.02
C LEU A 323 -1.43 -17.95 0.88
N ASN A 324 -0.13 -18.27 0.96
CA ASN A 324 0.39 -19.35 1.80
C ASN A 324 0.14 -19.14 3.30
N LYS A 325 -0.18 -17.91 3.74
CA LYS A 325 -0.64 -17.62 5.11
C LYS A 325 -1.95 -18.30 5.50
N ARG A 326 -2.67 -18.95 4.56
CA ARG A 326 -3.95 -19.66 4.75
C ARG A 326 -5.15 -18.71 4.89
N PRO A 327 -6.39 -19.17 4.58
CA PRO A 327 -7.55 -18.30 4.43
C PRO A 327 -7.89 -17.47 5.68
N LEU A 328 -7.64 -17.96 6.88
CA LEU A 328 -8.00 -17.27 8.13
C LEU A 328 -6.97 -16.23 8.59
N SER A 329 -5.82 -16.14 7.93
CA SER A 329 -4.75 -15.18 8.26
C SER A 329 -4.52 -14.15 7.15
N GLN A 330 -5.47 -14.02 6.22
CA GLN A 330 -5.43 -13.00 5.18
C GLN A 330 -5.65 -11.62 5.79
N THR A 331 -4.97 -10.62 5.21
CA THR A 331 -4.99 -9.22 5.68
C THR A 331 -5.44 -8.23 4.60
N ASP A 332 -5.65 -8.72 3.38
CA ASP A 332 -6.09 -7.94 2.23
C ASP A 332 -7.41 -8.50 1.68
N TRP A 333 -8.24 -7.60 1.15
CA TRP A 333 -9.56 -7.96 0.62
C TRP A 333 -9.46 -8.84 -0.63
N THR A 334 -8.56 -8.55 -1.57
CA THR A 334 -8.43 -9.34 -2.79
C THR A 334 -7.86 -10.72 -2.48
N GLU A 335 -6.90 -10.82 -1.57
CA GLU A 335 -6.38 -12.11 -1.09
C GLU A 335 -7.48 -12.97 -0.44
N ASP A 336 -8.33 -12.37 0.40
CA ASP A 336 -9.48 -13.03 1.02
C ASP A 336 -10.50 -13.49 -0.03
N GLN A 337 -10.78 -12.66 -1.06
CA GLN A 337 -11.63 -13.04 -2.17
C GLN A 337 -11.05 -14.21 -2.99
N ILE A 338 -9.75 -14.20 -3.27
CA ILE A 338 -9.07 -15.32 -3.94
C ILE A 338 -9.28 -16.61 -3.13
N TRP A 339 -9.02 -16.56 -1.82
CA TRP A 339 -9.26 -17.70 -0.94
C TRP A 339 -10.73 -18.13 -0.91
N GLN A 340 -11.69 -17.20 -0.95
CA GLN A 340 -13.10 -17.52 -1.03
C GLN A 340 -13.45 -18.28 -2.33
N ARG A 341 -12.86 -17.89 -3.47
CA ARG A 341 -13.04 -18.62 -4.75
C ARG A 341 -12.37 -19.99 -4.69
N LEU A 342 -11.15 -20.09 -4.16
CA LEU A 342 -10.45 -21.36 -3.97
C LEU A 342 -11.25 -22.32 -3.06
N LEU A 343 -11.80 -21.82 -1.96
CA LEU A 343 -12.64 -22.61 -1.06
C LEU A 343 -13.93 -23.07 -1.76
N THR A 344 -14.58 -22.21 -2.53
CA THR A 344 -15.73 -22.57 -3.36
C THR A 344 -15.41 -23.78 -4.26
N LEU A 345 -14.26 -23.77 -4.94
CA LEU A 345 -13.81 -24.89 -5.76
C LEU A 345 -13.57 -26.16 -4.94
N THR A 346 -12.82 -26.06 -3.83
CA THR A 346 -12.46 -27.23 -3.02
C THR A 346 -13.68 -27.89 -2.35
N CYS A 347 -14.66 -27.10 -1.92
CA CYS A 347 -15.95 -27.57 -1.43
C CYS A 347 -16.75 -28.29 -2.53
N ALA A 348 -16.62 -27.87 -3.79
CA ALA A 348 -17.22 -28.56 -4.93
C ALA A 348 -16.41 -29.78 -5.42
N GLY A 349 -15.39 -30.20 -4.69
CA GLY A 349 -14.63 -31.40 -5.02
C GLY A 349 -13.31 -31.16 -5.75
N TRP A 350 -12.86 -29.90 -5.91
CA TRP A 350 -11.64 -29.61 -6.66
C TRP A 350 -10.35 -29.79 -5.85
N SER A 351 -9.29 -30.19 -6.53
CA SER A 351 -7.91 -30.08 -6.04
C SER A 351 -7.21 -28.98 -6.82
N VAL A 352 -6.63 -28.02 -6.09
CA VAL A 352 -5.95 -26.86 -6.69
C VAL A 352 -4.49 -26.85 -6.25
N HIS A 353 -3.60 -26.60 -7.21
CA HIS A 353 -2.20 -26.32 -6.94
C HIS A 353 -1.81 -25.00 -7.60
N LEU A 354 -1.21 -24.09 -6.83
CA LEU A 354 -0.64 -22.85 -7.35
C LEU A 354 0.89 -23.00 -7.32
N GLN A 355 1.53 -22.89 -8.47
CA GLN A 355 2.97 -23.09 -8.62
C GLN A 355 3.63 -21.80 -9.07
N PHE A 356 4.64 -21.36 -8.32
CA PHE A 356 5.56 -20.32 -8.73
C PHE A 356 6.42 -20.81 -9.91
N CYS A 357 6.66 -19.94 -10.89
CA CYS A 357 7.71 -20.08 -11.89
C CYS A 357 8.47 -18.78 -12.04
N TYR A 358 9.70 -18.81 -12.52
CA TYR A 358 10.40 -17.56 -12.85
C TYR A 358 9.83 -16.94 -14.13
N GLY A 359 9.55 -15.63 -14.08
CA GLY A 359 9.20 -14.83 -15.26
C GLY A 359 10.39 -14.63 -16.20
N HIS A 360 10.09 -14.33 -17.47
CA HIS A 360 11.05 -14.01 -18.53
C HIS A 360 12.19 -15.02 -18.71
N CYS A 361 11.90 -16.31 -18.51
CA CYS A 361 12.87 -17.40 -18.69
C CYS A 361 12.40 -18.46 -19.69
N GLY A 362 11.32 -18.20 -20.45
CA GLY A 362 10.85 -19.09 -21.51
C GLY A 362 9.85 -20.15 -21.04
N ILE A 363 9.20 -19.95 -19.90
CA ILE A 363 8.12 -20.83 -19.42
C ILE A 363 6.85 -20.54 -20.22
N HIS A 364 6.57 -21.39 -21.19
CA HIS A 364 5.53 -21.19 -22.21
C HIS A 364 4.20 -20.63 -21.67
N ALA A 365 3.62 -21.26 -20.64
CA ALA A 365 2.36 -20.81 -20.05
C ALA A 365 2.44 -19.39 -19.45
N ASN A 366 3.53 -19.06 -18.76
CA ASN A 366 3.74 -17.74 -18.16
C ASN A 366 4.03 -16.67 -19.23
N GLU A 367 4.89 -16.97 -20.19
CA GLU A 367 5.23 -16.05 -21.30
C GLU A 367 3.98 -15.71 -22.13
N LEU A 368 3.06 -16.68 -22.32
CA LEU A 368 1.77 -16.38 -22.94
C LEU A 368 0.97 -15.36 -22.10
N ALA A 369 0.86 -15.55 -20.79
CA ALA A 369 0.14 -14.62 -19.93
C ALA A 369 0.74 -13.20 -19.98
N ASP A 370 2.07 -13.09 -19.93
CA ASP A 370 2.83 -11.83 -20.04
C ASP A 370 2.64 -11.13 -21.39
N GLN A 371 2.71 -11.89 -22.50
CA GLN A 371 2.45 -11.36 -23.83
C GLN A 371 1.03 -10.80 -23.94
N TYR A 372 0.03 -11.48 -23.38
CA TYR A 372 -1.35 -10.98 -23.39
C TYR A 372 -1.56 -9.80 -22.45
N ALA A 373 -0.88 -9.75 -21.31
CA ALA A 373 -0.91 -8.58 -20.42
C ALA A 373 -0.36 -7.35 -21.16
N THR A 374 0.80 -7.49 -21.80
CA THR A 374 1.43 -6.45 -22.62
C THR A 374 0.53 -6.02 -23.78
N GLN A 375 0.01 -6.98 -24.55
CA GLN A 375 -0.92 -6.67 -25.65
C GLN A 375 -2.19 -5.95 -25.17
N THR A 376 -2.75 -6.36 -24.02
CA THR A 376 -3.95 -5.75 -23.44
C THR A 376 -3.67 -4.29 -23.07
N ILE A 377 -2.50 -4.00 -22.52
CA ILE A 377 -2.05 -2.65 -22.17
C ILE A 377 -1.88 -1.80 -23.44
N GLU A 378 -1.19 -2.32 -24.46
CA GLU A 378 -0.96 -1.61 -25.72
C GLU A 378 -2.29 -1.25 -26.40
N THR A 379 -3.15 -2.24 -26.59
CA THR A 379 -4.44 -2.11 -27.29
C THR A 379 -5.51 -1.39 -26.47
N GLY A 380 -5.43 -1.45 -25.13
CA GLY A 380 -6.46 -0.95 -24.22
C GLY A 380 -7.78 -1.73 -24.30
N GLN A 381 -7.79 -2.93 -24.88
CA GLN A 381 -8.98 -3.77 -25.04
C GLN A 381 -9.07 -4.81 -23.91
N TYR A 382 -10.02 -4.64 -23.01
CA TYR A 382 -10.25 -5.53 -21.88
C TYR A 382 -11.48 -6.41 -22.12
N THR A 383 -11.45 -7.67 -21.66
CA THR A 383 -12.66 -8.52 -21.72
C THR A 383 -13.72 -8.04 -20.74
N GLU A 384 -13.30 -7.53 -19.58
CA GLU A 384 -14.18 -6.92 -18.60
C GLU A 384 -14.40 -5.44 -18.90
N GLN A 385 -15.65 -4.98 -18.86
CA GLN A 385 -16.02 -3.58 -19.10
C GLN A 385 -15.66 -2.64 -17.93
N GLY A 386 -15.45 -3.19 -16.73
CA GLY A 386 -15.17 -2.45 -15.51
C GLY A 386 -13.69 -2.23 -15.24
N ILE A 387 -13.38 -1.19 -14.47
CA ILE A 387 -12.03 -0.96 -13.90
C ILE A 387 -11.98 -1.61 -12.52
N ALA A 388 -10.89 -2.29 -12.21
CA ALA A 388 -10.66 -2.87 -10.90
C ALA A 388 -10.71 -1.78 -9.80
N PRO A 389 -11.28 -2.07 -8.63
CA PRO A 389 -11.30 -1.11 -7.52
C PRO A 389 -9.89 -0.74 -7.06
N LEU A 390 -9.70 0.57 -6.84
CA LEU A 390 -8.45 1.17 -6.37
C LEU A 390 -8.07 0.60 -5.01
N TRP A 391 -6.84 0.10 -4.91
CA TRP A 391 -6.29 -0.37 -3.65
C TRP A 391 -5.87 0.82 -2.79
N HIS A 392 -6.14 0.76 -1.49
CA HIS A 392 -5.79 1.85 -0.58
C HIS A 392 -4.28 2.14 -0.57
N THR A 393 -3.45 1.10 -0.66
CA THR A 393 -1.99 1.23 -0.67
C THR A 393 -1.48 1.99 -1.90
N ASP A 394 -2.08 1.74 -3.07
CA ASP A 394 -1.75 2.46 -4.31
C ASP A 394 -2.12 3.94 -4.20
N LEU A 395 -3.28 4.24 -3.60
CA LEU A 395 -3.70 5.61 -3.33
C LEU A 395 -2.77 6.34 -2.35
N LEU A 396 -2.34 5.68 -1.27
CA LEU A 396 -1.35 6.24 -0.34
C LEU A 396 -0.01 6.52 -1.02
N THR A 397 0.39 5.67 -1.96
CA THR A 397 1.60 5.85 -2.76
C THR A 397 1.45 7.04 -3.69
N CYS A 398 0.29 7.20 -4.34
CA CYS A 398 -0.06 8.37 -5.13
C CYS A 398 -0.01 9.66 -4.29
N PHE A 399 -0.65 9.70 -3.12
CA PHE A 399 -0.59 10.85 -2.22
C PHE A 399 0.84 11.18 -1.81
N THR A 400 1.63 10.17 -1.41
CA THR A 400 3.02 10.36 -1.02
C THR A 400 3.83 10.98 -2.16
N THR A 401 3.67 10.45 -3.37
CA THR A 401 4.39 10.92 -4.57
C THR A 401 4.03 12.36 -4.89
N GLN A 402 2.74 12.67 -4.98
CA GLN A 402 2.25 14.02 -5.33
C GLN A 402 2.67 15.07 -4.30
N LEU A 403 2.48 14.75 -3.02
CA LEU A 403 2.87 15.65 -1.94
C LEU A 403 4.38 15.88 -1.90
N THR A 404 5.18 14.83 -2.11
CA THR A 404 6.63 14.93 -2.14
C THR A 404 7.11 15.74 -3.35
N ASN A 405 6.53 15.52 -4.52
CA ASN A 405 6.87 16.27 -5.74
C ASN A 405 6.51 17.75 -5.61
N LYS A 406 5.33 18.06 -5.06
CA LYS A 406 4.90 19.43 -4.79
C LYS A 406 5.81 20.13 -3.78
N TRP A 407 6.26 19.43 -2.74
CA TRP A 407 7.24 19.98 -1.81
C TRP A 407 8.59 20.20 -2.51
N ARG A 408 9.06 19.23 -3.30
CA ARG A 408 10.32 19.34 -4.05
C ARG A 408 10.34 20.51 -5.03
N SER A 409 9.20 20.82 -5.66
CA SER A 409 9.11 21.97 -6.58
C SER A 409 9.10 23.32 -5.86
N THR A 410 8.77 23.36 -4.56
CA THR A 410 8.79 24.60 -3.75
C THR A 410 10.11 24.83 -3.02
N MET A 411 11.05 23.88 -3.07
CA MET A 411 12.32 23.99 -2.35
C MET A 411 13.21 25.10 -2.90
N ARG A 412 13.89 25.79 -1.97
CA ARG A 412 14.88 26.82 -2.29
C ARG A 412 16.10 26.23 -2.99
N GLN A 413 16.30 26.64 -4.24
CA GLN A 413 17.40 26.17 -5.09
C GLN A 413 18.71 26.93 -4.83
N ASP A 414 18.65 28.06 -4.13
CA ASP A 414 19.76 28.96 -3.85
C ASP A 414 20.60 28.54 -2.62
N THR A 415 20.25 27.43 -1.97
CA THR A 415 21.01 26.93 -0.82
C THR A 415 22.24 26.15 -1.26
N HIS A 416 23.35 26.30 -0.52
CA HIS A 416 24.61 25.61 -0.83
C HIS A 416 24.44 24.07 -0.86
N ARG A 417 23.56 23.54 -0.01
CA ARG A 417 23.22 22.11 0.03
C ARG A 417 22.46 21.66 -1.21
N TYR A 418 21.51 22.46 -1.70
CA TYR A 418 20.81 22.14 -2.94
C TYR A 418 21.74 22.20 -4.15
N LEU A 419 22.68 23.16 -4.19
CA LEU A 419 23.67 23.24 -5.26
C LEU A 419 24.60 22.01 -5.29
N LEU A 420 24.94 21.44 -4.12
CA LEU A 420 25.86 20.30 -4.01
C LEU A 420 25.20 18.95 -4.30
N CYS A 421 24.01 18.67 -3.76
CA CYS A 421 23.39 17.34 -3.91
C CYS A 421 21.96 17.39 -4.47
N SER A 422 21.49 18.55 -4.91
CA SER A 422 20.11 18.75 -5.39
C SER A 422 19.10 18.20 -4.38
N THR A 423 18.07 17.52 -4.88
CA THR A 423 17.04 16.84 -4.08
C THR A 423 17.45 15.45 -3.58
N ARG A 424 18.68 14.99 -3.87
CA ARG A 424 19.14 13.68 -3.44
C ARG A 424 19.40 13.71 -1.93
N PRO A 425 18.93 12.72 -1.17
CA PRO A 425 19.37 12.56 0.20
C PRO A 425 20.87 12.27 0.21
N SER A 426 21.58 12.86 1.16
CA SER A 426 22.92 12.41 1.50
C SER A 426 22.71 11.25 2.46
N ASP A 427 22.54 10.01 1.99
CA ASP A 427 22.79 8.90 2.92
C ASP A 427 24.30 8.99 3.24
N PRO A 428 24.72 9.37 4.47
CA PRO A 428 26.11 9.73 4.74
C PRO A 428 27.07 8.52 4.74
N ALA A 429 26.62 7.36 4.28
CA ALA A 429 27.40 6.12 4.19
C ALA A 429 28.40 6.12 3.02
N ALA A 430 28.34 7.10 2.10
CA ALA A 430 29.17 7.13 0.90
C ALA A 430 30.43 8.01 1.01
N SER A 431 30.75 8.56 2.17
CA SER A 431 31.92 9.43 2.33
C SER A 431 32.66 9.19 3.65
N THR A 432 33.19 7.99 3.82
CA THR A 432 34.42 7.67 4.58
C THR A 432 34.97 6.34 4.09
#